data_AF-A0A9P9P6T7-F1
#
_entry.id   AF-A0A9P9P6T7-F1
#
_cell.length_a   1.000
_cell.length_b   1.000
_cell.length_c   1.000
_cell.angle_alpha   90.00
_cell.angle_beta   90.00
_cell.angle_gamma   90.00
#
_symmetry.space_group_name_H-M   'P 1'
#
loop_
_entity.id
_entity.type
_entity.pdbx_description
1 polymer ?
#
loop_
_entity_poly.entity_id
_entity_poly.type
_entity_poly.pdbx_seq_one_letter_code
_entity_poly.pdbx_strand_id
1 'polypeptide(L)'
;MANFWNTRSAIITGVAVTFLGGFYIYQSPTSISYTMSQSTHSTSNGVPGLEFTLSQTARNPPTLLVTLKNTSPDTPYTLLKWGTPLDDAALNTGVFSIVAEESGNEVEQLVLQINRKMPPPQEQLVTLAPGTEEEVQVVFDKPWMPGQKPAKYKVKAVGEFKGVWDKYGGDVSEDDLNKYAESPFNGRAFSTNEVVMEVH
;
A
#
# COMPACT_ATOMS: atom_id res chain seq x y z
N MET A 1 71.75 -8.92 -11.84
CA MET A 1 70.49 -8.36 -12.40
C MET A 1 70.27 -8.99 -13.76
N ALA A 2 69.28 -9.86 -13.89
CA ALA A 2 68.93 -10.50 -15.16
C ALA A 2 67.42 -10.37 -15.37
N ASN A 3 67.04 -9.65 -16.42
CA ASN A 3 65.66 -9.40 -16.82
C ASN A 3 65.01 -10.69 -17.31
N PHE A 4 64.13 -11.27 -16.50
CA PHE A 4 63.34 -12.47 -16.84
C PHE A 4 62.08 -12.14 -17.66
N TRP A 5 62.19 -11.27 -18.66
CA TRP A 5 61.09 -11.00 -19.59
C TRP A 5 61.48 -11.37 -21.01
N ASN A 6 61.21 -12.63 -21.36
CA ASN A 6 61.17 -13.07 -22.74
C ASN A 6 59.87 -12.56 -23.38
N THR A 7 59.96 -12.01 -24.60
CA THR A 7 58.83 -11.47 -25.38
C THR A 7 57.64 -12.44 -25.47
N ARG A 8 57.91 -13.74 -25.44
CA ARG A 8 56.89 -14.80 -25.42
C ARG A 8 56.08 -14.84 -24.12
N SER A 9 56.70 -14.60 -22.97
CA SER A 9 56.01 -14.55 -21.67
C SER A 9 55.13 -13.31 -21.56
N ALA A 10 55.58 -12.17 -22.09
CA ALA A 10 54.79 -10.93 -22.11
C ALA A 10 53.50 -11.07 -22.96
N ILE A 11 53.58 -11.75 -24.11
CA ILE A 11 52.42 -11.98 -24.99
C ILE A 11 51.39 -12.90 -24.30
N ILE A 12 51.84 -13.97 -23.66
CA ILE A 12 50.95 -14.93 -22.97
C ILE A 12 50.23 -14.26 -21.78
N THR A 13 50.95 -13.44 -21.01
CA THR A 13 50.34 -12.68 -19.90
C THR A 13 49.32 -11.67 -20.40
N GLY A 14 49.61 -10.97 -21.51
CA GLY A 14 48.66 -10.01 -22.10
C GLY A 14 47.35 -10.66 -22.56
N VAL A 15 47.43 -11.84 -23.19
CA VAL A 15 46.24 -12.59 -23.61
C VAL A 15 45.42 -13.08 -22.41
N ALA A 16 46.07 -13.63 -21.38
CA ALA A 16 45.37 -14.14 -20.20
C ALA A 16 44.62 -13.05 -19.42
N VAL A 17 45.21 -11.87 -19.25
CA VAL A 17 44.56 -10.73 -18.57
C VAL A 17 43.36 -10.22 -19.37
N THR A 18 43.46 -10.23 -20.70
CA THR A 18 42.35 -9.80 -21.57
C THR A 18 41.16 -10.75 -21.50
N PHE A 19 41.41 -12.07 -21.51
CA PHE A 19 40.33 -13.06 -21.36
C PHE A 19 39.69 -13.03 -19.98
N LEU A 20 40.48 -12.90 -18.91
CA LEU A 20 39.95 -12.80 -17.54
C LEU A 20 39.17 -11.49 -17.33
N GLY A 21 39.66 -10.36 -17.86
CA GLY A 21 38.96 -9.08 -17.80
C GLY A 21 37.64 -9.09 -18.57
N GLY A 22 37.63 -9.66 -19.78
CA GLY A 22 36.41 -9.82 -20.58
C GLY A 22 35.38 -10.73 -19.90
N PHE A 23 35.83 -11.84 -19.30
CA PHE A 23 34.95 -12.75 -18.56
C PHE A 23 34.36 -12.10 -17.30
N TYR A 24 35.15 -11.30 -16.58
CA TYR A 24 34.68 -10.56 -15.41
C TYR A 24 33.60 -9.53 -15.79
N ILE A 25 33.80 -8.77 -16.87
CA ILE A 25 32.80 -7.81 -17.36
C ILE A 25 31.54 -8.54 -17.86
N TYR A 26 31.68 -9.70 -18.51
CA TYR A 26 30.55 -10.49 -18.98
C TYR A 26 29.72 -11.10 -17.84
N GLN A 27 30.35 -11.53 -16.75
CA GLN A 27 29.66 -12.04 -15.56
C GLN A 27 29.24 -10.94 -14.57
N SER A 28 29.68 -9.70 -14.77
CA SER A 28 29.27 -8.58 -13.93
C SER A 28 27.76 -8.40 -14.10
N PRO A 29 26.95 -8.54 -13.03
CA PRO A 29 25.53 -8.26 -13.10
C PRO A 29 25.38 -6.81 -13.54
N THR A 30 24.85 -6.59 -14.74
CA THR A 30 24.47 -5.23 -15.14
C THR A 30 23.39 -4.79 -14.17
N SER A 31 23.57 -3.62 -13.57
CA SER A 31 22.52 -3.01 -12.76
C SER A 31 21.35 -2.70 -13.69
N ILE A 32 20.33 -3.58 -13.67
CA ILE A 32 19.04 -3.28 -14.24
C ILE A 32 18.50 -2.13 -13.40
N SER A 33 18.67 -0.91 -13.90
CA SER A 33 17.97 0.25 -13.38
C SER A 33 16.50 0.04 -13.73
N TYR A 34 15.75 -0.54 -12.81
CA TYR A 34 14.31 -0.50 -12.84
C TYR A 34 13.92 0.96 -12.65
N THR A 35 13.81 1.70 -13.76
CA THR A 35 12.93 2.87 -13.80
C THR A 35 11.55 2.31 -13.52
N MET A 36 11.15 2.35 -12.25
CA MET A 36 9.74 2.38 -11.92
C MET A 36 9.21 3.60 -12.65
N SER A 37 8.31 3.41 -13.60
CA SER A 37 7.43 4.48 -14.03
C SER A 37 6.80 4.99 -12.76
N GLN A 38 7.28 6.12 -12.27
CA GLN A 38 6.62 6.89 -11.24
C GLN A 38 5.21 7.06 -11.77
N SER A 39 4.25 6.31 -11.20
CA SER A 39 2.85 6.51 -11.46
C SER A 39 2.67 7.99 -11.28
N THR A 40 2.30 8.64 -12.37
CA THR A 40 2.07 10.07 -12.41
C THR A 40 1.12 10.34 -11.25
N HIS A 41 1.63 11.00 -10.20
CA HIS A 41 0.80 11.56 -9.15
C HIS A 41 -0.13 12.54 -9.86
N SER A 42 -1.26 12.01 -10.30
CA SER A 42 -2.39 12.80 -10.71
C SER A 42 -2.77 13.60 -9.48
N THR A 43 -2.74 14.91 -9.65
CA THR A 43 -3.25 15.90 -8.72
C THR A 43 -4.52 15.38 -8.04
N SER A 44 -4.52 15.48 -6.70
CA SER A 44 -5.51 14.99 -5.76
C SER A 44 -6.97 15.30 -6.14
N ASN A 45 -7.57 14.46 -6.95
CA ASN A 45 -9.01 14.42 -7.08
C ASN A 45 -9.43 13.06 -6.53
N GLY A 46 -9.64 12.96 -5.22
CA GLY A 46 -10.28 11.79 -4.60
C GLY A 46 -11.67 11.54 -5.19
N VAL A 47 -12.41 10.58 -4.65
CA VAL A 47 -13.81 10.39 -5.05
C VAL A 47 -14.64 11.55 -4.50
N PRO A 48 -15.34 12.33 -5.34
CA PRO A 48 -16.12 13.48 -4.86
C PRO A 48 -17.14 13.06 -3.82
N GLY A 49 -17.14 13.76 -2.68
CA GLY A 49 -18.10 13.51 -1.60
C GLY A 49 -17.90 12.17 -0.87
N LEU A 50 -16.78 11.48 -1.05
CA LEU A 50 -16.46 10.28 -0.28
C LEU A 50 -15.27 10.58 0.64
N GLU A 51 -15.49 10.48 1.95
CA GLU A 51 -14.51 10.91 2.95
C GLU A 51 -14.26 9.81 3.99
N PHE A 52 -13.00 9.52 4.27
CA PHE A 52 -12.62 8.68 5.40
C PHE A 52 -12.20 9.51 6.60
N THR A 53 -12.65 9.10 7.78
CA THR A 53 -12.19 9.64 9.05
C THR A 53 -11.78 8.52 10.00
N LEU A 54 -10.84 8.84 10.88
CA LEU A 54 -10.37 7.97 11.96
C LEU A 54 -10.67 8.62 13.30
N SER A 55 -11.06 7.81 14.27
CA SER A 55 -11.14 8.20 15.68
C SER A 55 -10.75 7.03 16.58
N GLN A 56 -10.17 7.28 17.75
CA GLN A 56 -9.85 6.21 18.69
C GLN A 56 -11.03 5.91 19.60
N THR A 57 -11.42 4.63 19.71
CA THR A 57 -12.54 4.19 20.55
C THR A 57 -12.11 3.40 21.78
N ALA A 58 -10.95 2.72 21.72
CA ALA A 58 -10.39 2.01 22.87
C ALA A 58 -8.86 2.10 22.92
N ARG A 59 -8.31 1.99 24.13
CA ARG A 59 -6.85 2.04 24.39
C ARG A 59 -6.24 0.67 24.69
N ASN A 60 -7.07 -0.31 25.05
CA ASN A 60 -6.64 -1.68 25.33
C ASN A 60 -7.77 -2.70 25.05
N PRO A 61 -7.66 -3.54 24.01
CA PRO A 61 -6.68 -3.41 22.93
C PRO A 61 -6.88 -2.07 22.19
N PRO A 62 -5.81 -1.45 21.68
CA PRO A 62 -5.92 -0.16 20.98
C PRO A 62 -6.79 -0.33 19.73
N THR A 63 -7.86 0.46 19.63
CA THR A 63 -8.88 0.32 18.59
C THR A 63 -9.19 1.67 17.98
N LEU A 64 -9.13 1.75 16.64
CA LEU A 64 -9.58 2.90 15.88
C LEU A 64 -10.89 2.56 15.17
N LEU A 65 -11.83 3.50 15.16
CA LEU A 65 -13.01 3.50 14.32
C LEU A 65 -12.68 4.21 13.02
N VAL A 66 -12.85 3.48 11.92
CA VAL A 66 -12.83 4.01 10.57
C VAL A 66 -14.27 4.34 10.19
N THR A 67 -14.53 5.58 9.79
CA THR A 67 -15.83 5.99 9.25
C THR A 67 -15.65 6.44 7.81
N LEU A 68 -16.36 5.79 6.88
CA LEU A 68 -16.45 6.19 5.49
C LEU A 68 -17.80 6.87 5.27
N LYS A 69 -17.79 8.14 4.87
CA LYS A 69 -19.00 8.93 4.69
C LYS A 69 -19.21 9.32 3.24
N ASN A 70 -20.44 9.19 2.77
CA ASN A 70 -20.89 9.75 1.51
C ASN A 70 -21.61 11.08 1.77
N THR A 71 -20.97 12.19 1.46
CA THR A 71 -21.50 13.55 1.55
C THR A 71 -22.18 14.03 0.26
N SER A 72 -22.24 13.19 -0.78
CA SER A 72 -22.96 13.53 -2.01
C SER A 72 -24.47 13.58 -1.74
N PRO A 73 -25.20 14.55 -2.33
CA PRO A 73 -26.62 14.76 -2.03
C PRO A 73 -27.54 13.72 -2.68
N ASP A 74 -27.14 13.15 -3.81
CA ASP A 74 -27.97 12.31 -4.67
C ASP A 74 -27.25 11.07 -5.23
N THR A 75 -25.91 11.05 -5.15
CA THR A 75 -25.10 9.99 -5.76
C THR A 75 -24.78 8.89 -4.73
N PRO A 76 -25.26 7.65 -4.92
CA PRO A 76 -24.79 6.51 -4.12
C PRO A 76 -23.38 6.08 -4.57
N TYR A 77 -22.61 5.50 -3.65
CA TYR A 77 -21.33 4.89 -3.98
C TYR A 77 -21.28 3.43 -3.54
N THR A 78 -20.78 2.57 -4.41
CA THR A 78 -20.34 1.23 -4.05
C THR A 78 -18.82 1.16 -4.16
N LEU A 79 -18.16 0.70 -3.11
CA LEU A 79 -16.72 0.60 -3.00
C LEU A 79 -16.31 -0.86 -2.80
N LEU A 80 -15.27 -1.29 -3.50
CA LEU A 80 -14.52 -2.50 -3.18
C LEU A 80 -13.59 -2.22 -1.99
N LYS A 81 -13.75 -2.96 -0.89
CA LYS A 81 -13.01 -2.76 0.36
C LYS A 81 -11.49 -2.95 0.22
N TRP A 82 -11.03 -3.71 -0.79
CA TRP A 82 -9.62 -4.10 -0.92
C TRP A 82 -8.65 -2.93 -0.95
N GLY A 83 -7.61 -3.00 -0.12
CA GLY A 83 -6.59 -1.95 -0.04
C GLY A 83 -7.11 -0.63 0.56
N THR A 84 -8.24 -0.67 1.26
CA THR A 84 -8.79 0.44 2.03
C THR A 84 -8.81 0.11 3.52
N PRO A 85 -9.07 1.07 4.41
CA PRO A 85 -9.18 0.81 5.85
C PRO A 85 -10.37 -0.08 6.23
N LEU A 86 -11.31 -0.30 5.31
CA LEU A 86 -12.45 -1.21 5.46
C LEU A 86 -12.12 -2.67 5.07
N ASP A 87 -10.91 -2.92 4.56
CA ASP A 87 -10.44 -4.26 4.26
C ASP A 87 -10.15 -5.03 5.55
N ASP A 88 -10.65 -6.26 5.69
CA ASP A 88 -10.34 -7.13 6.84
C ASP A 88 -8.83 -7.35 7.00
N ALA A 89 -8.08 -7.23 5.90
CA ALA A 89 -6.63 -7.36 5.88
C ALA A 89 -5.87 -6.01 5.93
N ALA A 90 -6.53 -4.87 6.16
CA ALA A 90 -5.93 -3.53 6.05
C ALA A 90 -4.63 -3.35 6.86
N LEU A 91 -4.59 -3.89 8.08
CA LEU A 91 -3.40 -3.87 8.95
C LEU A 91 -2.22 -4.71 8.44
N ASN A 92 -2.48 -5.64 7.52
CA ASN A 92 -1.46 -6.47 6.89
C ASN A 92 -1.08 -5.98 5.50
N THR A 93 -1.82 -5.06 4.89
CA THR A 93 -1.58 -4.60 3.51
C THR A 93 -0.93 -3.21 3.46
N GLY A 94 -0.50 -2.66 4.59
CA GLY A 94 0.19 -1.37 4.67
C GLY A 94 -0.69 -0.15 4.40
N VAL A 95 -2.02 -0.28 4.61
CA VAL A 95 -2.96 0.85 4.43
C VAL A 95 -2.76 1.93 5.50
N PHE A 96 -2.36 1.53 6.70
CA PHE A 96 -2.11 2.43 7.81
C PHE A 96 -0.63 2.83 7.87
N SER A 97 -0.36 4.13 7.84
CA SER A 97 0.93 4.71 8.20
C SER A 97 0.92 4.97 9.70
N ILE A 98 1.92 4.44 10.40
CA ILE A 98 2.01 4.46 11.86
C ILE A 98 3.37 4.99 12.24
N VAL A 99 3.40 6.10 12.98
CA VAL A 99 4.63 6.77 13.39
C VAL A 99 4.62 6.92 14.90
N ALA A 100 5.68 6.48 15.59
CA ALA A 100 5.82 6.68 17.02
C ALA A 100 5.89 8.18 17.34
N GLU A 101 5.04 8.67 18.24
CA GLU A 101 4.94 10.11 18.50
C GLU A 101 6.23 10.67 19.12
N GLU A 102 6.87 9.91 20.03
CA GLU A 102 8.04 10.36 20.77
C GLU A 102 9.31 10.43 19.91
N SER A 103 9.53 9.42 19.07
CA SER A 103 10.75 9.30 18.25
C SER A 103 10.58 9.84 16.83
N GLY A 104 9.34 9.96 16.35
CA GLY A 104 9.06 10.28 14.95
C GLY A 104 9.40 9.14 13.98
N ASN A 105 9.77 7.97 14.48
CA ASN A 105 10.13 6.83 13.64
C ASN A 105 8.87 6.09 13.17
N GLU A 106 8.86 5.68 11.90
CA GLU A 106 7.83 4.79 11.37
C GLU A 106 7.91 3.42 12.04
N VAL A 107 6.75 2.87 12.42
CA VAL A 107 6.65 1.53 12.97
C VAL A 107 6.84 0.53 11.82
N GLU A 108 7.80 -0.37 11.98
CA GLU A 108 8.04 -1.43 11.00
C GLU A 108 6.84 -2.39 10.98
N GLN A 109 6.16 -2.43 9.84
CA GLN A 109 4.99 -3.28 9.62
C GLN A 109 5.35 -4.45 8.72
N LEU A 110 4.86 -5.64 9.05
CA LEU A 110 4.91 -6.77 8.14
C LEU A 110 3.80 -6.63 7.08
N VAL A 111 4.14 -6.04 5.94
CA VAL A 111 3.22 -5.89 4.81
C VAL A 111 3.20 -7.17 3.98
N LEU A 112 2.03 -7.81 3.93
CA LEU A 112 1.77 -9.03 3.20
C LEU A 112 1.15 -8.72 1.83
N GLN A 113 1.60 -9.44 0.81
CA GLN A 113 0.91 -9.50 -0.47
C GLN A 113 -0.16 -10.59 -0.41
N ILE A 114 -1.41 -10.21 -0.66
CA ILE A 114 -2.57 -11.10 -0.55
C ILE A 114 -3.12 -11.40 -1.93
N ASN A 115 -3.13 -12.68 -2.30
CA ASN A 115 -3.83 -13.15 -3.49
C ASN A 115 -5.32 -13.25 -3.17
N ARG A 116 -6.15 -12.51 -3.92
CA ARG A 116 -7.61 -12.48 -3.73
C ARG A 116 -8.31 -13.35 -4.77
N LYS A 117 -9.44 -13.94 -4.37
CA LYS A 117 -10.31 -14.68 -5.28
C LYS A 117 -11.03 -13.70 -6.21
N MET A 118 -11.12 -14.07 -7.49
CA MET A 118 -11.77 -13.28 -8.54
C MET A 118 -13.03 -13.98 -9.09
N PRO A 119 -14.10 -13.24 -9.43
CA PRO A 119 -14.30 -11.82 -9.09
C PRO A 119 -14.44 -11.60 -7.57
N PRO A 120 -14.29 -10.36 -7.06
CA PRO A 120 -14.59 -10.05 -5.66
C PRO A 120 -16.03 -10.43 -5.35
N PRO A 121 -16.30 -11.12 -4.22
CA PRO A 121 -17.68 -11.42 -3.84
C PRO A 121 -18.37 -10.19 -3.23
N GLN A 122 -19.70 -10.19 -3.16
CA GLN A 122 -20.51 -9.04 -2.77
C GLN A 122 -20.21 -8.52 -1.35
N GLU A 123 -19.85 -9.40 -0.42
CA GLU A 123 -19.43 -9.06 0.94
C GLU A 123 -18.14 -8.22 1.02
N GLN A 124 -17.33 -8.23 -0.05
CA GLN A 124 -16.15 -7.36 -0.18
C GLN A 124 -16.51 -5.97 -0.71
N LEU A 125 -17.79 -5.73 -1.03
CA LEU A 125 -18.30 -4.42 -1.38
C LEU A 125 -18.93 -3.75 -0.16
N VAL A 126 -18.91 -2.43 -0.16
CA VAL A 126 -19.70 -1.59 0.75
C VAL A 126 -20.48 -0.61 -0.10
N THR A 127 -21.77 -0.45 0.17
CA THR A 127 -22.63 0.50 -0.53
C THR A 127 -23.08 1.59 0.44
N LEU A 128 -22.89 2.85 0.04
CA LEU A 128 -23.29 4.04 0.77
C LEU A 128 -24.33 4.80 -0.04
N ALA A 129 -25.54 4.87 0.51
CA ALA A 129 -26.55 5.80 0.00
C ALA A 129 -26.12 7.27 0.22
N PRO A 130 -26.71 8.22 -0.51
CA PRO A 130 -26.43 9.64 -0.29
C PRO A 130 -26.61 10.05 1.17
N GLY A 131 -25.63 10.77 1.73
CA GLY A 131 -25.66 11.24 3.12
C GLY A 131 -25.41 10.17 4.21
N THR A 132 -25.14 8.91 3.84
CA THR A 132 -24.91 7.82 4.80
C THR A 132 -23.43 7.56 5.06
N GLU A 133 -23.14 6.81 6.11
CA GLU A 133 -21.80 6.43 6.50
C GLU A 133 -21.74 4.95 6.91
N GLU A 134 -20.55 4.37 6.75
CA GLU A 134 -20.22 3.02 7.17
C GLU A 134 -19.06 3.09 8.17
N GLU A 135 -19.16 2.30 9.23
CA GLU A 135 -18.18 2.29 10.30
C GLU A 135 -17.56 0.90 10.51
N VAL A 136 -16.24 0.84 10.63
CA VAL A 136 -15.50 -0.38 10.92
C VAL A 136 -14.49 -0.14 12.04
N GLN A 137 -14.49 -1.03 13.03
CA GLN A 137 -13.48 -1.02 14.08
C GLN A 137 -12.25 -1.81 13.66
N VAL A 138 -11.08 -1.19 13.80
CA VAL A 138 -9.78 -1.79 13.52
C VAL A 138 -9.00 -1.88 14.81
N VAL A 139 -8.74 -3.11 15.25
CA VAL A 139 -7.99 -3.41 16.47
C VAL A 139 -6.51 -3.55 16.13
N PHE A 140 -5.68 -2.63 16.64
CA PHE A 140 -4.23 -2.58 16.44
C PHE A 140 -3.49 -3.53 17.39
N ASP A 141 -3.89 -4.80 17.37
CA ASP A 141 -3.28 -5.87 18.17
C ASP A 141 -2.61 -6.87 17.22
N LYS A 142 -1.43 -6.48 16.73
CA LYS A 142 -0.63 -7.29 15.80
C LYS A 142 0.74 -7.60 16.41
N PRO A 143 1.35 -8.76 16.09
CA PRO A 143 2.67 -9.13 16.62
C PRO A 143 3.80 -8.15 16.30
N TRP A 144 3.68 -7.38 15.21
CA TRP A 144 4.66 -6.37 14.82
C TRP A 144 4.50 -5.03 15.59
N MET A 145 3.40 -4.85 16.33
CA MET A 145 3.24 -3.66 17.17
C MET A 145 4.31 -3.64 18.27
N PRO A 146 4.96 -2.50 18.55
CA PRO A 146 5.94 -2.44 19.61
C PRO A 146 5.31 -2.78 20.96
N GLY A 147 5.97 -3.66 21.72
CA GLY A 147 5.47 -4.13 23.02
C GLY A 147 5.55 -3.09 24.15
N GLN A 148 6.15 -1.92 23.90
CA GLN A 148 6.28 -0.87 24.90
C GLN A 148 4.92 -0.22 25.18
N LYS A 149 4.54 -0.22 26.46
CA LYS A 149 3.29 0.38 26.96
C LYS A 149 3.58 1.13 28.28
N PRO A 150 3.00 2.32 28.50
CA PRO A 150 2.15 3.07 27.57
C PRO A 150 2.95 3.63 26.38
N ALA A 151 2.28 3.85 25.25
CA ALA A 151 2.88 4.44 24.06
C ALA A 151 1.86 5.26 23.26
N LYS A 152 2.35 6.15 22.39
CA LYS A 152 1.53 6.98 21.51
C LYS A 152 2.01 6.88 20.07
N TYR A 153 1.08 6.72 19.15
CA TYR A 153 1.35 6.59 17.72
C TYR A 153 0.47 7.54 16.92
N LYS A 154 1.07 8.27 15.98
CA LYS A 154 0.35 8.99 14.94
C LYS A 154 -0.05 8.00 13.86
N VAL A 155 -1.35 7.83 13.66
CA VAL A 155 -1.93 6.89 12.70
C VAL A 155 -2.74 7.65 11.68
N LYS A 156 -2.51 7.35 10.41
CA LYS A 156 -3.35 7.78 9.28
C LYS A 156 -3.46 6.64 8.29
N ALA A 157 -4.56 6.60 7.53
CA ALA A 157 -4.70 5.67 6.43
C ALA A 157 -4.58 6.41 5.10
N VAL A 158 -3.80 5.85 4.17
CA VAL A 158 -3.57 6.40 2.83
C VAL A 158 -3.56 5.28 1.81
N GLY A 159 -4.03 5.56 0.61
CA GLY A 159 -4.02 4.56 -0.45
C GLY A 159 -4.79 5.01 -1.68
N GLU A 160 -5.09 4.05 -2.53
CA GLU A 160 -5.86 4.25 -3.75
C GLU A 160 -7.01 3.25 -3.79
N PHE A 161 -8.16 3.72 -4.24
CA PHE A 161 -9.30 2.86 -4.45
C PHE A 161 -9.05 1.87 -5.60
N LYS A 162 -9.31 0.60 -5.34
CA LYS A 162 -9.20 -0.45 -6.36
C LYS A 162 -10.48 -0.60 -7.17
N GLY A 163 -11.65 -0.36 -6.60
CA GLY A 163 -12.89 -0.34 -7.36
C GLY A 163 -13.94 0.55 -6.71
N VAL A 164 -14.52 1.50 -7.45
CA VAL A 164 -15.63 2.33 -6.96
C VAL A 164 -16.59 2.65 -8.10
N TRP A 165 -17.88 2.54 -7.82
CA TRP A 165 -18.96 2.85 -8.75
C TRP A 165 -19.94 3.84 -8.13
N ASP A 166 -20.49 4.73 -8.93
CA ASP A 166 -21.53 5.71 -8.60
C ASP A 166 -22.95 5.12 -8.71
N LYS A 167 -23.11 3.88 -8.21
CA LYS A 167 -24.38 3.15 -8.21
C LYS A 167 -24.49 2.26 -6.97
N TYR A 168 -25.68 1.74 -6.71
CA TYR A 168 -25.89 0.80 -5.60
C TYR A 168 -25.24 -0.57 -5.89
N GLY A 169 -24.87 -1.30 -4.84
CA GLY A 169 -24.19 -2.60 -4.99
C GLY A 169 -25.00 -3.62 -5.78
N GLY A 170 -26.33 -3.58 -5.70
CA GLY A 170 -27.22 -4.42 -6.52
C GLY A 170 -27.15 -4.13 -8.02
N ASP A 171 -26.71 -2.93 -8.41
CA ASP A 171 -26.52 -2.52 -9.80
C ASP A 171 -25.09 -2.75 -10.30
N VAL A 172 -24.17 -3.18 -9.41
CA VAL A 172 -22.82 -3.62 -9.78
C VAL A 172 -22.91 -5.05 -10.30
N SER A 173 -22.79 -5.19 -11.61
CA SER A 173 -22.90 -6.46 -12.30
C SER A 173 -21.68 -7.36 -12.08
N GLU A 174 -21.80 -8.63 -12.40
CA GLU A 174 -20.66 -9.54 -12.37
C GLU A 174 -19.55 -9.13 -13.35
N ASP A 175 -19.89 -8.54 -14.51
CA ASP A 175 -18.89 -8.02 -15.45
C ASP A 175 -18.13 -6.82 -14.86
N ASP A 176 -18.84 -5.92 -14.16
CA ASP A 176 -18.20 -4.81 -13.42
C ASP A 176 -17.21 -5.33 -12.38
N LEU A 177 -17.56 -6.41 -11.66
CA LEU A 177 -16.69 -7.02 -10.65
C LEU A 177 -15.49 -7.74 -11.24
N ASN A 178 -15.67 -8.42 -12.37
CA ASN A 178 -14.55 -9.02 -13.10
C ASN A 178 -13.56 -7.95 -13.59
N LYS A 179 -14.09 -6.77 -13.96
CA LYS A 179 -13.33 -5.62 -14.47
C LYS A 179 -13.28 -4.49 -13.46
N TYR A 180 -13.18 -4.78 -12.16
CA TYR A 180 -13.23 -3.74 -11.13
C TYR A 180 -12.15 -2.65 -11.30
N ALA A 181 -11.02 -3.01 -11.92
CA ALA A 181 -9.94 -2.09 -12.26
C ALA A 181 -10.33 -1.02 -13.30
N GLU A 182 -11.41 -1.25 -14.06
CA GLU A 182 -11.98 -0.31 -15.03
C GLU A 182 -13.11 0.55 -14.43
N SER A 183 -13.40 0.40 -13.13
CA SER A 183 -14.44 1.17 -12.47
C SER A 183 -14.17 2.69 -12.52
N PRO A 184 -15.23 3.55 -12.53
CA PRO A 184 -15.10 4.98 -12.78
C PRO A 184 -14.08 5.74 -11.91
N PHE A 185 -13.87 5.28 -10.67
CA PHE A 185 -12.94 5.91 -9.74
C PHE A 185 -11.78 5.00 -9.29
N ASN A 186 -11.44 3.98 -10.07
CA ASN A 186 -10.20 3.23 -9.84
C ASN A 186 -8.97 4.17 -9.83
N GLY A 187 -8.01 3.87 -8.96
CA GLY A 187 -6.74 4.60 -8.85
C GLY A 187 -6.85 5.96 -8.15
N ARG A 188 -8.05 6.37 -7.75
CA ARG A 188 -8.26 7.62 -7.01
C ARG A 188 -7.71 7.48 -5.60
N ALA A 189 -6.88 8.43 -5.19
CA ALA A 189 -6.29 8.43 -3.87
C ALA A 189 -7.32 8.76 -2.78
N PHE A 190 -7.11 8.19 -1.60
CA PHE A 190 -7.78 8.59 -0.36
C PHE A 190 -6.75 8.83 0.74
N SER A 191 -7.12 9.67 1.71
CA SER A 191 -6.39 9.87 2.95
C SER A 191 -7.38 10.14 4.06
N THR A 192 -7.06 9.68 5.26
CA THR A 192 -7.79 10.04 6.48
C THR A 192 -7.17 11.25 7.15
N ASN A 193 -7.82 11.77 8.19
CA ASN A 193 -7.16 12.56 9.21
C ASN A 193 -6.09 11.72 9.95
N GLU A 194 -5.13 12.41 10.56
CA GLU A 194 -4.16 11.81 11.48
C GLU A 194 -4.74 11.79 12.90
N VAL A 195 -4.60 10.66 13.58
CA VAL A 195 -5.05 10.47 14.97
C VAL A 195 -3.86 10.06 15.82
N VAL A 196 -3.74 10.65 17.01
CA VAL A 196 -2.82 10.17 18.05
C VAL A 196 -3.50 9.02 18.79
N MET A 197 -3.11 7.80 18.47
CA MET A 197 -3.57 6.57 19.11
C MET A 197 -2.77 6.31 20.39
N GLU A 198 -3.45 6.32 21.53
CA GLU A 198 -2.86 6.02 22.84
C GLU A 198 -2.99 4.53 23.16
N VAL A 199 -1.89 3.86 23.44
CA VAL A 199 -1.82 2.43 23.79
C VAL A 199 -1.48 2.29 25.26
N HIS A 200 -2.30 1.54 25.99
CA HIS A 200 -2.13 1.27 27.43
C HIS A 200 -1.76 -0.19 27.69
#